data_AF-A0A3M2AEE0-F1
#
_entry.id   AF-A0A3M2AEE0-F1
#
_cell.length_a   1.000
_cell.length_b   1.000
_cell.length_c   1.000
_cell.angle_alpha   90.00
_cell.angle_beta   90.00
_cell.angle_gamma   90.00
#
_symmetry.space_group_name_H-M   'P 1'
#
loop_
_entity.id
_entity.type
_entity.pdbx_description
1 polymer ?
#
loop_
_entity_poly.entity_id
_entity_poly.type
_entity_poly.pdbx_seq_one_letter_code
_entity_poly.pdbx_strand_id
1 'polypeptide(L)'
;RRIDPVPARLAPRARLDWLWREIERADPARAALLTGRLLAEIPAGNAPADRRIGLVELRRALRRGSPSGKRAAAAVAAHQLEPDLVRPLAEVSLAEEDPGVRRAAAAALLGIDEDRAVGAWARSLLRGGDRRQRARAAENLGASGSPRAVDPLMLAVASAARAPGRYVFFGRQVSLVTDLDVEVARAAAIADPVVNVLTEGSVLEVRLVSTFTSRAAMRGLRRLTGADPGPGEADWLRWYEERRAGGD
;
A
#
# COMPACT_ATOMS: atom_id res chain seq x y z
N ARG A 1 -20.77 -7.42 -41.00
CA ARG A 1 -20.08 -6.12 -41.17
C ARG A 1 -19.30 -5.84 -39.90
N ARG A 2 -17.96 -5.78 -39.94
CA ARG A 2 -17.16 -5.31 -38.79
C ARG A 2 -17.52 -3.83 -38.57
N ILE A 3 -18.14 -3.51 -37.45
CA ILE A 3 -18.33 -2.12 -37.04
C ILE A 3 -17.01 -1.68 -36.41
N ASP A 4 -16.07 -1.21 -37.24
CA ASP A 4 -14.90 -0.50 -36.71
C ASP A 4 -15.40 0.87 -36.22
N PRO A 5 -15.28 1.20 -34.92
CA PRO A 5 -15.74 2.49 -34.42
C PRO A 5 -14.90 3.65 -34.96
N VAL A 6 -13.71 3.38 -35.50
CA VAL A 6 -12.79 4.41 -36.01
C VAL A 6 -13.20 4.83 -37.44
N PRO A 7 -13.22 6.14 -37.75
CA PRO A 7 -13.47 6.62 -39.11
C PRO A 7 -12.57 5.96 -40.15
N ALA A 8 -13.15 5.64 -41.30
CA ALA A 8 -12.41 5.05 -42.42
C ALA A 8 -11.36 6.03 -42.96
N ARG A 9 -10.23 5.51 -43.46
CA ARG A 9 -9.13 6.25 -44.14
C ARG A 9 -8.23 7.13 -43.25
N LEU A 10 -8.21 6.93 -41.94
CA LEU A 10 -7.23 7.58 -41.06
C LEU A 10 -5.88 6.85 -41.09
N ALA A 11 -4.78 7.62 -41.14
CA ALA A 11 -3.43 7.11 -40.94
C ALA A 11 -3.27 6.54 -39.51
N PRO A 12 -2.36 5.57 -39.26
CA PRO A 12 -2.22 4.88 -37.97
C PRO A 12 -2.16 5.81 -36.76
N ARG A 13 -1.32 6.86 -36.79
CA ARG A 13 -1.22 7.84 -35.70
C ARG A 13 -2.54 8.59 -35.46
N ALA A 14 -3.18 9.05 -36.53
CA ALA A 14 -4.46 9.76 -36.45
C ALA A 14 -5.59 8.90 -35.89
N ARG A 15 -5.53 7.57 -36.08
CA ARG A 15 -6.46 6.62 -35.46
C ARG A 15 -6.29 6.57 -33.95
N LEU A 16 -5.06 6.50 -33.46
CA LEU A 16 -4.76 6.52 -32.03
C LEU A 16 -5.23 7.83 -31.39
N ASP A 17 -4.90 8.97 -32.01
CA ASP A 17 -5.30 10.30 -31.51
C ASP A 17 -6.82 10.50 -31.52
N TRP A 18 -7.52 9.90 -32.49
CA TRP A 18 -8.98 9.89 -32.52
C TRP A 18 -9.55 9.04 -31.38
N LEU A 19 -9.11 7.78 -31.25
CA LEU A 19 -9.55 6.87 -30.19
C LEU A 19 -9.32 7.46 -28.80
N TRP A 20 -8.15 8.03 -28.57
CA TRP A 20 -7.78 8.65 -27.29
C TRP A 20 -8.72 9.80 -26.92
N ARG A 21 -9.01 10.70 -27.87
CA ARG A 21 -9.94 11.82 -27.67
C ARG A 21 -11.37 11.35 -27.41
N GLU A 22 -11.81 10.28 -28.06
CA GLU A 22 -13.16 9.73 -27.86
C GLU A 22 -13.30 9.03 -26.50
N ILE A 23 -12.27 8.30 -26.06
CA ILE A 23 -12.25 7.66 -24.74
C ILE A 23 -12.45 8.67 -23.60
N GLU A 24 -11.81 9.84 -23.70
CA GLU A 24 -11.92 10.89 -22.67
C GLU A 24 -13.33 11.46 -22.53
N ARG A 25 -14.13 11.43 -23.60
CA ARG A 25 -15.49 11.99 -23.65
C ARG A 25 -16.61 10.94 -23.52
N ALA A 26 -16.28 9.68 -23.73
CA ALA A 26 -17.23 8.59 -23.74
C ALA A 26 -17.69 8.20 -22.33
N ASP A 27 -18.90 7.67 -22.23
CA ASP A 27 -19.39 6.97 -21.05
C ASP A 27 -18.50 5.74 -20.72
N PRO A 28 -18.54 5.20 -19.49
CA PRO A 28 -17.67 4.11 -19.08
C PRO A 28 -17.72 2.86 -19.97
N ALA A 29 -18.89 2.50 -20.51
CA ALA A 29 -19.04 1.29 -21.31
C ALA A 29 -18.45 1.49 -22.71
N ARG A 30 -18.79 2.60 -23.37
CA ARG A 30 -18.21 2.94 -24.67
C ARG A 30 -16.70 3.17 -24.58
N ALA A 31 -16.22 3.83 -23.52
CA ALA A 31 -14.79 4.04 -23.30
C ALA A 31 -14.02 2.72 -23.14
N ALA A 32 -14.60 1.71 -22.49
CA ALA A 32 -13.97 0.39 -22.37
C ALA A 32 -13.82 -0.29 -23.75
N LEU A 33 -14.86 -0.24 -24.60
CA LEU A 33 -14.80 -0.77 -25.96
C LEU A 33 -13.74 -0.04 -26.81
N LEU A 34 -13.71 1.29 -26.73
CA LEU A 34 -12.72 2.11 -27.45
C LEU A 34 -11.30 1.85 -26.93
N THR A 35 -11.12 1.63 -25.63
CA THR A 35 -9.83 1.25 -25.04
C THR A 35 -9.37 -0.10 -25.59
N GLY A 36 -10.24 -1.10 -25.66
CA GLY A 36 -9.92 -2.38 -26.29
C GLY A 36 -9.51 -2.24 -27.75
N ARG A 37 -10.24 -1.40 -28.51
CA ARG A 37 -9.87 -1.09 -29.90
C ARG A 37 -8.52 -0.39 -30.00
N LEU A 38 -8.23 0.56 -29.11
CA LEU A 38 -6.95 1.28 -29.02
C LEU A 38 -5.80 0.33 -28.76
N LEU A 39 -5.94 -0.58 -27.79
CA LEU A 39 -4.92 -1.59 -27.51
C LEU A 39 -4.68 -2.51 -28.70
N ALA A 40 -5.71 -2.83 -29.49
CA ALA A 40 -5.57 -3.63 -30.70
C ALA A 40 -4.85 -2.88 -31.85
N GLU A 41 -4.82 -1.55 -31.83
CA GLU A 41 -4.07 -0.72 -32.80
C GLU A 41 -2.60 -0.54 -32.38
N ILE A 42 -2.31 -0.63 -31.07
CA ILE A 42 -0.96 -0.51 -30.53
C ILE A 42 -0.29 -1.89 -30.59
N PRO A 43 0.80 -2.08 -31.35
CA PRO A 43 1.56 -3.33 -31.31
C PRO A 43 2.09 -3.59 -29.89
N ALA A 44 2.04 -4.83 -29.44
CA ALA A 44 2.67 -5.20 -28.17
C ALA A 44 4.20 -5.04 -28.27
N GLY A 45 4.83 -4.50 -27.22
CA GLY A 45 6.29 -4.35 -27.13
C GLY A 45 6.84 -3.06 -27.76
N ASN A 46 8.01 -3.15 -28.40
CA ASN A 46 8.74 -1.96 -28.90
C ASN A 46 8.18 -1.45 -30.24
N ALA A 47 6.96 -0.94 -30.21
CA ALA A 47 6.32 -0.33 -31.37
C ALA A 47 7.03 0.98 -31.79
N PRO A 48 6.98 1.36 -33.08
CA PRO A 48 7.43 2.67 -33.52
C PRO A 48 6.59 3.79 -32.91
N ALA A 49 7.17 4.99 -32.79
CA ALA A 49 6.57 6.11 -32.05
C ALA A 49 5.20 6.57 -32.60
N ASP A 50 4.95 6.38 -33.90
CA ASP A 50 3.68 6.68 -34.56
C ASP A 50 2.54 5.73 -34.15
N ARG A 51 2.89 4.57 -33.57
CA ARG A 51 1.96 3.53 -33.09
C ARG A 51 1.94 3.40 -31.57
N ARG A 52 2.40 4.43 -30.85
CA ARG A 52 2.47 4.49 -29.38
C ARG A 52 1.77 5.72 -28.84
N ILE A 53 1.12 5.60 -27.69
CA ILE A 53 0.78 6.78 -26.89
C ILE A 53 2.05 7.22 -26.15
N GLY A 54 2.34 8.52 -26.14
CA GLY A 54 3.57 9.04 -25.55
C GLY A 54 3.50 9.06 -24.02
N LEU A 55 4.64 8.86 -23.35
CA LEU A 55 4.73 8.88 -21.88
C LEU A 55 4.16 10.15 -21.25
N VAL A 56 4.40 11.32 -21.88
CA VAL A 56 3.86 12.61 -21.42
C VAL A 56 2.33 12.61 -21.43
N GLU A 57 1.74 12.03 -22.46
CA GLU A 57 0.29 11.93 -22.61
C GLU A 57 -0.32 10.97 -21.59
N LEU A 58 0.29 9.80 -21.38
CA LEU A 58 -0.13 8.86 -20.34
C LEU A 58 -0.06 9.47 -18.95
N ARG A 59 1.05 10.14 -18.62
CA ARG A 59 1.22 10.86 -17.35
C ARG A 59 0.18 11.96 -17.16
N ARG A 60 -0.15 12.69 -18.22
CA ARG A 60 -1.17 13.74 -18.20
C ARG A 60 -2.55 13.14 -17.94
N ALA A 61 -2.92 12.07 -18.65
CA ALA A 61 -4.20 11.40 -18.50
C ALA A 61 -4.37 10.77 -17.11
N LEU A 62 -3.35 10.09 -16.56
CA LEU A 62 -3.40 9.54 -15.20
C LEU A 62 -3.67 10.61 -14.13
N ARG A 63 -3.15 11.84 -14.32
CA ARG A 63 -3.35 12.94 -13.35
C ARG A 63 -4.64 13.72 -13.55
N ARG A 64 -5.01 14.03 -14.79
CA ARG A 64 -6.07 15.01 -15.12
C ARG A 64 -7.16 14.47 -16.04
N GLY A 65 -7.05 13.24 -16.52
CA GLY A 65 -8.03 12.62 -17.41
C GLY A 65 -9.31 12.25 -16.69
N SER A 66 -10.35 11.96 -17.46
CA SER A 66 -11.60 11.40 -16.93
C SER A 66 -11.36 10.02 -16.30
N PRO A 67 -12.27 9.47 -15.48
CA PRO A 67 -12.11 8.11 -14.97
C PRO A 67 -11.90 7.07 -16.09
N SER A 68 -12.57 7.26 -17.24
CA SER A 68 -12.36 6.48 -18.46
C SER A 68 -10.95 6.68 -19.03
N GLY A 69 -10.50 7.92 -19.17
CA GLY A 69 -9.15 8.26 -19.64
C GLY A 69 -8.04 7.70 -18.74
N LYS A 70 -8.18 7.81 -17.41
CA LYS A 70 -7.25 7.23 -16.44
C LYS A 70 -7.15 5.71 -16.57
N ARG A 71 -8.30 5.02 -16.71
CA ARG A 71 -8.31 3.55 -16.94
C ARG A 71 -7.63 3.18 -18.25
N ALA A 72 -7.92 3.91 -19.33
CA ALA A 72 -7.28 3.68 -20.62
C ALA A 72 -5.77 3.93 -20.56
N ALA A 73 -5.33 5.00 -19.88
CA ALA A 73 -3.93 5.29 -19.68
C ALA A 73 -3.20 4.20 -18.90
N ALA A 74 -3.82 3.65 -17.84
CA ALA A 74 -3.27 2.51 -17.12
C ALA A 74 -3.17 1.26 -18.02
N ALA A 75 -4.21 0.96 -18.80
CA ALA A 75 -4.21 -0.19 -19.70
C ALA A 75 -3.14 -0.08 -20.80
N VAL A 76 -3.00 1.11 -21.40
CA VAL A 76 -1.98 1.38 -22.42
C VAL A 76 -0.57 1.34 -21.82
N ALA A 77 -0.37 1.89 -20.61
CA ALA A 77 0.91 1.81 -19.90
C ALA A 77 1.38 0.37 -19.69
N ALA A 78 0.45 -0.53 -19.32
CA ALA A 78 0.74 -1.95 -19.17
C ALA A 78 1.05 -2.63 -20.51
N HIS A 79 0.24 -2.35 -21.53
CA HIS A 79 0.42 -2.94 -22.87
C HIS A 79 1.74 -2.52 -23.54
N GLN A 80 2.18 -1.29 -23.28
CA GLN A 80 3.46 -0.74 -23.77
C GLN A 80 4.65 -1.04 -22.84
N LEU A 81 4.40 -1.67 -21.68
CA LEU A 81 5.39 -1.97 -20.64
C LEU A 81 6.20 -0.72 -20.25
N GLU A 82 5.53 0.35 -19.83
CA GLU A 82 6.16 1.64 -19.51
C GLU A 82 6.70 1.69 -18.06
N PRO A 83 7.99 1.39 -17.80
CA PRO A 83 8.53 1.32 -16.43
C PRO A 83 8.50 2.67 -15.70
N ASP A 84 8.54 3.76 -16.46
CA ASP A 84 8.48 5.14 -15.98
C ASP A 84 7.13 5.53 -15.36
N LEU A 85 6.13 4.66 -15.49
CA LEU A 85 4.80 4.81 -14.92
C LEU A 85 4.58 3.99 -13.65
N VAL A 86 5.56 3.20 -13.20
CA VAL A 86 5.48 2.40 -11.96
C VAL A 86 5.06 3.27 -10.76
N ARG A 87 5.76 4.39 -10.52
CA ARG A 87 5.45 5.28 -9.38
C ARG A 87 4.08 5.97 -9.55
N PRO A 88 3.76 6.62 -10.68
CA PRO A 88 2.42 7.18 -10.91
C PRO A 88 1.28 6.17 -10.74
N LEU A 89 1.43 4.94 -11.25
CA LEU A 89 0.40 3.91 -11.15
C LEU A 89 0.24 3.42 -9.70
N ALA A 90 1.33 3.31 -8.94
CA ALA A 90 1.27 3.00 -7.52
C ALA A 90 0.48 4.09 -6.76
N GLU A 91 0.76 5.37 -7.00
CA GLU A 91 0.03 6.49 -6.40
C GLU A 91 -1.47 6.45 -6.74
N VAL A 92 -1.82 6.28 -8.03
CA VAL A 92 -3.21 6.18 -8.48
C VAL A 92 -3.92 4.98 -7.86
N SER A 93 -3.27 3.81 -7.79
CA SER A 93 -3.84 2.59 -7.19
C SER A 93 -4.20 2.75 -5.72
N LEU A 94 -3.53 3.66 -5.01
CA LEU A 94 -3.68 3.86 -3.57
C LEU A 94 -4.56 5.06 -3.23
N ALA A 95 -4.49 6.16 -4.00
CA ALA A 95 -5.12 7.43 -3.66
C ALA A 95 -6.44 7.68 -4.39
N GLU A 96 -6.61 7.19 -5.62
CA GLU A 96 -7.75 7.56 -6.47
C GLU A 96 -9.11 7.23 -5.84
N GLU A 97 -10.12 8.06 -6.10
CA GLU A 97 -11.46 7.90 -5.52
C GLU A 97 -12.28 6.84 -6.25
N ASP A 98 -12.21 6.82 -7.58
CA ASP A 98 -12.90 5.85 -8.43
C ASP A 98 -12.30 4.44 -8.23
N PRO A 99 -13.08 3.45 -7.75
CA PRO A 99 -12.58 2.09 -7.54
C PRO A 99 -12.15 1.38 -8.82
N GLY A 100 -12.78 1.67 -9.97
CA GLY A 100 -12.41 1.12 -11.26
C GLY A 100 -11.05 1.63 -11.73
N VAL A 101 -10.77 2.92 -11.53
CA VAL A 101 -9.45 3.50 -11.84
C VAL A 101 -8.37 2.91 -10.92
N ARG A 102 -8.62 2.79 -9.61
CA ARG A 102 -7.67 2.16 -8.68
C ARG A 102 -7.29 0.75 -9.10
N ARG A 103 -8.29 -0.08 -9.43
CA ARG A 103 -8.07 -1.47 -9.85
C ARG A 103 -7.34 -1.55 -11.18
N ALA A 104 -7.68 -0.69 -12.15
CA ALA A 104 -6.97 -0.62 -13.42
C ALA A 104 -5.50 -0.23 -13.23
N ALA A 105 -5.21 0.75 -12.37
CA ALA A 105 -3.84 1.14 -12.06
C ALA A 105 -3.05 0.03 -11.34
N ALA A 106 -3.69 -0.68 -10.39
CA ALA A 106 -3.05 -1.81 -9.72
C ALA A 106 -2.74 -2.98 -10.67
N ALA A 107 -3.70 -3.34 -11.53
CA ALA A 107 -3.51 -4.38 -12.54
C ALA A 107 -2.43 -4.00 -13.56
N ALA A 108 -2.42 -2.74 -14.00
CA ALA A 108 -1.40 -2.24 -14.90
C ALA A 108 -0.01 -2.28 -14.28
N LEU A 109 0.10 -1.90 -13.00
CA LEU A 109 1.36 -1.94 -12.27
C LEU A 109 1.93 -3.35 -12.16
N LEU A 110 1.08 -4.35 -11.86
CA LEU A 110 1.47 -5.77 -11.87
C LEU A 110 1.94 -6.24 -13.25
N GLY A 111 1.23 -5.83 -14.31
CA GLY A 111 1.59 -6.18 -15.68
C GLY A 111 2.91 -5.57 -16.16
N ILE A 112 3.33 -4.45 -15.56
CA ILE A 112 4.61 -3.80 -15.87
C ILE A 112 5.76 -4.43 -15.08
N ASP A 113 5.61 -4.53 -13.75
CA ASP A 113 6.65 -5.02 -12.85
C ASP A 113 6.02 -5.43 -11.50
N GLU A 114 5.78 -6.74 -11.33
CA GLU A 114 5.21 -7.31 -10.10
C GLU A 114 6.04 -6.97 -8.87
N ASP A 115 7.37 -7.05 -8.97
CA ASP A 115 8.27 -6.84 -7.85
C ASP A 115 8.21 -5.40 -7.33
N ARG A 116 8.21 -4.44 -8.25
CA ARG A 116 8.02 -3.03 -7.88
C ARG A 116 6.61 -2.75 -7.39
N ALA A 117 5.59 -3.44 -7.91
CA ALA A 117 4.21 -3.33 -7.43
C ALA A 117 4.11 -3.74 -5.95
N VAL A 118 4.53 -4.98 -5.65
CA VAL A 118 4.52 -5.56 -4.30
C VAL A 118 5.36 -4.72 -3.35
N GLY A 119 6.57 -4.30 -3.75
CA GLY A 119 7.42 -3.45 -2.94
C GLY A 119 6.81 -2.07 -2.64
N ALA A 120 6.11 -1.46 -3.61
CA ALA A 120 5.44 -0.17 -3.40
C ALA A 120 4.25 -0.30 -2.44
N TRP A 121 3.42 -1.33 -2.60
CA TRP A 121 2.29 -1.56 -1.71
C TRP A 121 2.72 -1.98 -0.31
N ALA A 122 3.77 -2.81 -0.16
CA ALA A 122 4.34 -3.14 1.14
C ALA A 122 4.81 -1.89 1.89
N ARG A 123 5.53 -0.99 1.22
CA ARG A 123 5.92 0.31 1.80
C ARG A 123 4.70 1.15 2.19
N SER A 124 3.69 1.22 1.35
CA SER A 124 2.47 1.97 1.67
C SER A 124 1.64 1.34 2.79
N LEU A 125 1.66 0.03 2.94
CA LEU A 125 0.97 -0.67 4.03
C LEU A 125 1.62 -0.34 5.37
N LEU A 126 2.95 -0.39 5.43
CA LEU A 126 3.71 -0.28 6.67
C LEU A 126 4.03 1.17 7.08
N ARG A 127 4.20 2.07 6.10
CA ARG A 127 4.63 3.46 6.31
C ARG A 127 3.68 4.50 5.72
N GLY A 128 2.55 4.09 5.13
CA GLY A 128 1.63 5.01 4.48
C GLY A 128 0.88 5.92 5.45
N GLY A 129 0.49 7.11 4.97
CA GLY A 129 -0.09 8.18 5.78
C GLY A 129 -1.51 7.86 6.30
N ASP A 130 -2.48 7.69 5.41
CA ASP A 130 -3.88 7.45 5.81
C ASP A 130 -4.25 5.96 5.92
N ARG A 131 -5.16 5.66 6.84
CA ARG A 131 -5.76 4.34 7.07
C ARG A 131 -6.38 3.76 5.80
N ARG A 132 -7.02 4.58 4.94
CA ARG A 132 -7.59 4.10 3.67
C ARG A 132 -6.51 3.65 2.69
N GLN A 133 -5.41 4.39 2.58
CA GLN A 133 -4.29 4.02 1.73
C GLN A 133 -3.64 2.72 2.20
N ARG A 134 -3.44 2.54 3.50
CA ARG A 134 -2.92 1.28 4.06
C ARG A 134 -3.83 0.09 3.78
N ALA A 135 -5.14 0.25 3.94
CA ALA A 135 -6.09 -0.82 3.64
C ALA A 135 -6.11 -1.17 2.14
N ARG A 136 -6.08 -0.18 1.25
CA ARG A 136 -5.95 -0.39 -0.20
C ARG A 136 -4.64 -1.09 -0.56
N ALA A 137 -3.54 -0.75 0.11
CA ALA A 137 -2.27 -1.44 -0.07
C ALA A 137 -2.35 -2.92 0.33
N ALA A 138 -2.97 -3.23 1.48
CA ALA A 138 -3.23 -4.61 1.88
C ALA A 138 -4.12 -5.37 0.88
N GLU A 139 -5.17 -4.73 0.36
CA GLU A 139 -6.04 -5.31 -0.68
C GLU A 139 -5.27 -5.61 -1.97
N ASN A 140 -4.44 -4.68 -2.43
CA ASN A 140 -3.62 -4.89 -3.63
C ASN A 140 -2.57 -5.99 -3.42
N LEU A 141 -1.92 -6.05 -2.26
CA LEU A 141 -1.00 -7.13 -1.89
C LEU A 141 -1.70 -8.50 -1.91
N GLY A 142 -2.89 -8.61 -1.32
CA GLY A 142 -3.66 -9.86 -1.35
C GLY A 142 -4.18 -10.22 -2.75
N ALA A 143 -4.45 -9.23 -3.60
CA ALA A 143 -4.86 -9.45 -4.99
C ALA A 143 -3.71 -9.74 -5.95
N SER A 144 -2.46 -9.45 -5.55
CA SER A 144 -1.27 -9.66 -6.39
C SER A 144 -1.02 -11.12 -6.74
N GLY A 145 -1.43 -12.06 -5.87
CA GLY A 145 -1.07 -13.47 -6.01
C GLY A 145 0.41 -13.77 -5.71
N SER A 146 1.21 -12.75 -5.41
CA SER A 146 2.64 -12.91 -5.19
C SER A 146 2.92 -13.45 -3.79
N PRO A 147 3.65 -14.58 -3.64
CA PRO A 147 4.05 -15.10 -2.32
C PRO A 147 4.85 -14.08 -1.49
N ARG A 148 5.53 -13.15 -2.16
CA ARG A 148 6.30 -12.06 -1.53
C ARG A 148 5.43 -11.07 -0.75
N ALA A 149 4.11 -11.10 -0.94
CA ALA A 149 3.16 -10.28 -0.19
C ALA A 149 2.82 -10.84 1.20
N VAL A 150 3.13 -12.12 1.49
CA VAL A 150 2.81 -12.75 2.79
C VAL A 150 3.50 -12.02 3.95
N ASP A 151 4.82 -11.85 3.88
CA ASP A 151 5.60 -11.25 4.97
C ASP A 151 5.17 -9.80 5.29
N PRO A 152 4.99 -8.89 4.32
CA PRO A 152 4.45 -7.55 4.59
C PRO A 152 3.05 -7.54 5.22
N LEU A 153 2.16 -8.44 4.77
CA LEU A 153 0.81 -8.55 5.33
C LEU A 153 0.86 -9.08 6.77
N MET A 154 1.67 -10.10 7.04
CA MET A 154 1.87 -10.65 8.39
C MET A 154 2.48 -9.63 9.34
N LEU A 155 3.44 -8.82 8.88
CA LEU A 155 3.99 -7.73 9.68
C LEU A 155 2.92 -6.70 10.06
N ALA A 156 2.00 -6.38 9.14
CA ALA A 156 0.88 -5.49 9.45
C ALA A 156 -0.09 -6.11 10.48
N VAL A 157 -0.34 -7.42 10.41
CA VAL A 157 -1.13 -8.15 11.42
C VAL A 157 -0.43 -8.11 12.78
N ALA A 158 0.87 -8.41 12.84
CA ALA A 158 1.67 -8.37 14.05
C ALA A 158 1.67 -6.99 14.72
N SER A 159 1.78 -5.93 13.92
CA SER A 159 1.78 -4.54 14.42
C SER A 159 0.43 -4.08 15.00
N ALA A 160 -0.64 -4.83 14.75
CA ALA A 160 -1.97 -4.58 15.27
C ALA A 160 -2.38 -5.58 16.36
N ALA A 161 -1.60 -6.63 16.58
CA ALA A 161 -1.78 -7.51 17.71
C ALA A 161 -1.53 -6.69 18.99
N ARG A 162 -2.44 -6.82 19.96
CA ARG A 162 -2.32 -6.20 21.28
C ARG A 162 -1.07 -6.75 21.97
N ALA A 163 0.06 -6.05 21.83
CA ALA A 163 1.09 -6.14 22.85
C ALA A 163 0.52 -5.46 24.11
N PRO A 164 0.61 -6.05 25.31
CA PRO A 164 0.39 -5.27 26.54
C PRO A 164 1.28 -4.03 26.44
N GLY A 165 0.75 -2.83 26.66
CA GLY A 165 1.46 -1.56 26.41
C GLY A 165 2.88 -1.60 26.96
N ARG A 166 3.85 -1.87 26.08
CA ARG A 166 5.26 -1.96 26.46
C ARG A 166 5.83 -0.57 26.29
N TYR A 167 6.03 0.09 27.42
CA TYR A 167 6.81 1.31 27.50
C TYR A 167 8.28 0.92 27.56
N VAL A 168 9.09 1.53 26.70
CA VAL A 168 10.55 1.49 26.88
C VAL A 168 10.95 2.83 27.48
N PHE A 169 11.46 2.80 28.71
CA PHE A 169 11.99 3.98 29.39
C PHE A 169 13.50 4.06 29.17
N PHE A 170 13.97 5.23 28.72
CA PHE A 170 15.39 5.56 28.65
C PHE A 170 15.66 6.74 29.59
N GLY A 171 16.30 6.49 30.73
CA GLY A 171 16.56 7.57 31.69
C GLY A 171 17.43 7.15 32.87
N ARG A 172 17.69 8.11 33.74
CA ARG A 172 18.50 7.94 34.96
C ARG A 172 17.62 8.14 36.19
N GLN A 173 17.73 7.21 37.13
CA GLN A 173 17.15 7.36 38.47
C GLN A 173 18.20 8.00 39.38
N VAL A 174 17.85 9.09 40.05
CA VAL A 174 18.73 9.80 40.99
C VAL A 174 18.05 9.83 42.36
N SER A 175 18.68 9.19 43.35
CA SER A 175 18.26 9.27 44.74
C SER A 175 18.83 10.54 45.36
N LEU A 176 17.95 11.41 45.85
CA LEU A 176 18.28 12.66 46.54
C LEU A 176 17.90 12.53 48.01
N VAL A 177 18.86 12.65 48.92
CA VAL A 177 18.56 12.78 50.35
C VAL A 177 18.19 14.24 50.60
N THR A 178 16.93 14.50 50.94
CA THR A 178 16.42 15.87 51.07
C THR A 178 16.30 16.35 52.50
N ASP A 179 16.14 15.42 53.45
CA ASP A 179 15.98 15.75 54.87
C ASP A 179 16.48 14.58 55.75
N LEU A 180 16.61 14.81 57.05
CA LEU A 180 16.97 13.81 58.06
C LEU A 180 15.92 13.87 59.17
N ASP A 181 15.15 12.80 59.34
CA ASP A 181 14.27 12.66 60.49
C ASP A 181 15.13 12.24 61.70
N VAL A 182 15.33 13.17 62.63
CA VAL A 182 16.17 12.96 63.80
C VAL A 182 15.29 12.79 65.04
N GLU A 183 15.29 11.60 65.62
CA GLU A 183 14.73 11.37 66.95
C GLU A 183 15.83 11.39 68.01
N VAL A 184 15.62 12.18 69.08
CA VAL A 184 16.58 12.33 70.17
C VAL A 184 16.04 11.64 71.42
N ALA A 185 16.62 10.48 71.76
CA ALA A 185 16.30 9.74 72.97
C ALA A 185 17.53 9.62 73.89
N ARG A 186 17.51 10.40 74.98
CA ARG A 186 18.34 10.39 76.22
C ARG A 186 19.87 10.16 76.18
N ALA A 187 20.49 9.81 75.06
CA ALA A 187 21.95 9.80 74.84
C ALA A 187 22.37 9.40 73.41
N ALA A 188 21.45 9.05 72.51
CA ALA A 188 21.78 8.72 71.11
C ALA A 188 20.87 9.50 70.15
N ALA A 189 21.48 10.07 69.11
CA ALA A 189 20.76 10.65 67.98
C ALA A 189 20.76 9.61 66.85
N ILE A 190 19.57 9.14 66.47
CA ILE A 190 19.37 8.30 65.29
C ILE A 190 18.75 9.21 64.24
N ALA A 191 19.41 9.34 63.09
CA ALA A 191 18.98 10.18 61.99
C ALA A 191 18.66 9.30 60.78
N ASP A 192 17.38 9.22 60.41
CA ASP A 192 16.93 8.48 59.24
C ASP A 192 16.86 9.43 58.03
N PRO A 193 17.68 9.21 56.98
CA PRO A 193 17.65 10.07 55.80
C PRO A 193 16.36 9.85 55.01
N VAL A 194 15.65 10.95 54.77
CA VAL A 194 14.51 11.00 53.86
C VAL A 194 15.06 11.00 52.43
N VAL A 195 14.94 9.87 51.75
CA VAL A 195 15.40 9.68 50.37
C VAL A 195 14.24 9.86 49.40
N ASN A 196 14.34 10.88 48.55
CA ASN A 196 13.44 11.10 47.42
C ASN A 196 14.05 10.56 46.12
N VAL A 197 13.24 9.92 45.29
CA VAL A 197 13.68 9.39 43.99
C VAL A 197 13.21 10.32 42.88
N LEU A 198 14.16 10.91 42.15
CA LEU A 198 13.91 11.68 40.94
C LEU A 198 14.18 10.82 39.71
N THR A 199 13.22 10.80 38.77
CA THR A 199 13.31 10.06 37.51
C THR A 199 13.36 11.05 36.35
N GLU A 200 14.47 11.06 35.61
CA GLU A 200 14.65 11.89 34.41
C GLU A 200 14.86 10.97 33.20
N GLY A 201 14.06 11.14 32.13
CA GLY A 201 14.18 10.31 30.94
C GLY A 201 13.04 10.46 29.93
N SER A 202 13.11 9.69 28.84
CA SER A 202 12.11 9.64 27.78
C SER A 202 11.37 8.28 27.77
N VAL A 203 10.07 8.32 27.47
CA VAL A 203 9.21 7.14 27.36
C VAL A 203 8.82 6.93 25.89
N LEU A 204 9.18 5.78 25.33
CA LEU A 204 8.71 5.37 24.00
C LEU A 204 7.46 4.48 24.14
N GLU A 205 6.32 4.98 23.63
CA GLU A 205 5.07 4.22 23.49
C GLU A 205 5.03 3.56 22.10
N VAL A 206 4.98 2.22 22.06
CA VAL A 206 4.76 1.48 20.80
C VAL A 206 3.27 1.46 20.49
N ARG A 207 2.81 2.34 19.59
CA ARG A 207 1.40 2.46 19.21
C ARG A 207 0.99 1.51 18.07
N LEU A 208 -0.21 0.96 18.23
CA LEU A 208 -0.90 0.06 17.30
C LEU A 208 -1.07 0.64 15.88
N VAL A 209 -0.74 -0.17 14.88
CA VAL A 209 -1.34 -0.01 13.56
C VAL A 209 -2.84 -0.31 13.69
N SER A 210 -3.69 0.59 13.16
CA SER A 210 -5.15 0.50 13.30
C SER A 210 -5.72 -0.90 13.01
N THR A 211 -6.65 -1.37 13.86
CA THR A 211 -7.41 -2.65 13.71
C THR A 211 -8.12 -2.80 12.36
N PHE A 212 -8.40 -1.69 11.66
CA PHE A 212 -8.95 -1.74 10.31
C PHE A 212 -7.93 -2.23 9.28
N THR A 213 -6.67 -1.80 9.43
CA THR A 213 -5.56 -2.21 8.54
C THR A 213 -5.24 -3.68 8.74
N SER A 214 -5.23 -4.14 9.99
CA SER A 214 -5.08 -5.55 10.34
C SER A 214 -6.11 -6.44 9.67
N ARG A 215 -7.40 -6.06 9.77
CA ARG A 215 -8.48 -6.80 9.10
C ARG A 215 -8.32 -6.81 7.59
N ALA A 216 -7.86 -5.72 6.98
CA ALA A 216 -7.55 -5.71 5.55
C ALA A 216 -6.38 -6.65 5.21
N ALA A 217 -5.34 -6.67 6.05
CA ALA A 217 -4.19 -7.57 5.88
C ALA A 217 -4.58 -9.04 6.03
N MET A 218 -5.36 -9.41 7.05
CA MET A 218 -5.90 -10.76 7.22
C MET A 218 -6.77 -11.19 6.02
N ARG A 219 -7.65 -10.31 5.52
CA ARG A 219 -8.41 -10.60 4.28
C ARG A 219 -7.50 -10.82 3.07
N GLY A 220 -6.45 -10.01 2.95
CA GLY A 220 -5.44 -10.15 1.91
C GLY A 220 -4.72 -11.50 1.99
N LEU A 221 -4.32 -11.90 3.20
CA LEU A 221 -3.70 -13.20 3.46
C LEU A 221 -4.63 -14.36 3.12
N ARG A 222 -5.91 -14.32 3.53
CA ARG A 222 -6.91 -15.34 3.17
C ARG A 222 -7.00 -15.53 1.66
N ARG A 223 -7.04 -14.42 0.91
CA ARG A 223 -7.10 -14.46 -0.55
C ARG A 223 -5.82 -15.03 -1.16
N LEU A 224 -4.67 -14.69 -0.60
CA LEU A 224 -3.36 -15.05 -1.13
C LEU A 224 -2.99 -16.51 -0.82
N THR A 225 -3.27 -16.98 0.39
CA THR A 225 -2.80 -18.29 0.89
C THR A 225 -3.91 -19.33 0.95
N GLY A 226 -5.18 -18.92 0.88
CA GLY A 226 -6.33 -19.79 1.11
C GLY A 226 -6.53 -20.22 2.57
N ALA A 227 -5.65 -19.83 3.49
CA ALA A 227 -5.74 -20.19 4.89
C ALA A 227 -6.77 -19.31 5.63
N ASP A 228 -7.48 -19.87 6.61
CA ASP A 228 -8.33 -19.13 7.54
C ASP A 228 -8.10 -19.61 8.99
N PRO A 229 -6.99 -19.20 9.63
CA PRO A 229 -6.65 -19.64 10.99
C PRO A 229 -7.58 -19.06 12.05
N GLY A 230 -8.31 -17.99 11.75
CA GLY A 230 -9.24 -17.38 12.70
C GLY A 230 -9.54 -15.90 12.44
N PRO A 231 -10.40 -15.32 13.28
CA PRO A 231 -10.81 -13.91 13.19
C PRO A 231 -9.83 -12.94 13.84
N GLY A 232 -8.95 -13.39 14.74
CA GLY A 232 -8.07 -12.54 15.52
C GLY A 232 -6.62 -12.55 15.04
N GLU A 233 -5.90 -11.46 15.29
CA GLU A 233 -4.49 -11.32 14.93
C GLU A 233 -3.62 -12.43 15.54
N ALA A 234 -3.92 -12.86 16.76
CA ALA A 234 -3.20 -13.92 17.45
C ALA A 234 -3.27 -15.27 16.72
N ASP A 235 -4.39 -15.57 16.06
CA ASP A 235 -4.58 -16.82 15.33
C ASP A 235 -3.66 -16.87 14.10
N TRP A 236 -3.57 -15.74 13.40
CA TRP A 236 -2.68 -15.57 12.26
C TRP A 236 -1.20 -15.63 12.64
N LEU A 237 -0.83 -15.08 13.80
CA LEU A 237 0.55 -15.14 14.29
C LEU A 237 0.98 -16.59 14.58
N ARG A 238 0.15 -17.37 15.28
CA ARG A 238 0.44 -18.79 15.54
C ARG A 238 0.55 -19.58 14.24
N TRP A 239 -0.39 -19.41 13.32
CA TRP A 239 -0.35 -20.05 12.01
C TRP A 239 0.93 -19.74 11.23
N TYR A 240 1.41 -18.50 11.31
CA TYR A 240 2.63 -18.07 10.63
C TYR A 240 3.90 -18.63 11.29
N GLU A 241 3.94 -18.70 12.62
CA GLU A 241 5.03 -19.32 13.39
C GLU A 241 5.16 -20.82 13.06
N GLU A 242 4.05 -21.55 13.08
CA GLU A 242 4.00 -22.98 12.72
C GLU A 242 4.53 -23.21 11.30
N ARG A 243 4.15 -22.36 10.35
CA ARG A 243 4.58 -22.45 8.96
C ARG A 243 6.07 -22.16 8.77
N ARG A 244 6.65 -21.25 9.57
CA ARG A 244 8.10 -20.98 9.55
C ARG A 244 8.90 -22.08 10.26
N ALA A 245 8.32 -22.71 11.28
CA ALA A 245 8.96 -23.80 12.01
C ALA A 245 8.93 -25.14 11.25
N GLY A 246 7.91 -25.36 10.41
CA GLY A 246 7.77 -26.58 9.60
C GLY A 246 8.37 -26.50 8.19
N GLY A 247 9.15 -25.47 7.89
CA GLY A 247 9.79 -25.26 6.59
C GLY A 247 11.31 -25.41 6.65
N ASP A 248 11.77 -26.67 6.67
CA ASP A 248 13.09 -27.12 6.20
C ASP A 248 12.89 -28.00 4.95
#